data_AF-Q5EGN5-F1
#
_entry.id   AF-Q5EGN5-F1
#
_cell.length_a   1.000
_cell.length_b   1.000
_cell.length_c   1.000
_cell.angle_alpha   90.00
_cell.angle_beta   90.00
_cell.angle_gamma   90.00
#
_symmetry.space_group_name_H-M   'P 1'
#
loop_
_entity.id
_entity.type
_entity.pdbx_description
1 polymer ?
#
loop_
_entity_poly.entity_id
_entity_poly.type
_entity_poly.pdbx_seq_one_letter_code
_entity_poly.pdbx_strand_id
1 'polypeptide(L)'
;MDLMGFKVVDEDALRQLERDLMAYGCAVEQLPAGELNSCGWRVRFQAPSGHHFELYADKEYTGKWGLNDVNPEAWPRDLKGMAAVRFDHALMYGDELPATYDLFTKVLGFYLAEQVLDENGTRVAQFLSLSTKAHDVAFIHHPEKGRLHHVSFHLETWEDLLRAADLISMTDTSIDIGPTRHGLTHGKTIYFFDPSGNRNEVFCGGDYNYRDHKPVTWTTDQLGKAIFYHDRILNERFMT
;
A
#
# COMPACT_ATOMS: atom_id res chain seq x y z
N MET A 1 -11.19 2.76 -6.45
CA MET A 1 -11.09 2.32 -5.05
C MET A 1 -12.00 3.20 -4.23
N ASP A 2 -12.90 2.60 -3.46
CA ASP A 2 -13.87 3.37 -2.67
C ASP A 2 -13.23 3.90 -1.38
N LEU A 3 -12.43 3.08 -0.68
CA LEU A 3 -11.70 3.46 0.53
C LEU A 3 -10.52 2.52 0.83
N MET A 4 -9.60 2.96 1.69
CA MET A 4 -8.60 2.11 2.37
C MET A 4 -8.62 2.35 3.89
N GLY A 5 -8.75 1.28 4.66
CA GLY A 5 -8.83 1.33 6.13
C GLY A 5 -7.51 0.98 6.83
N PHE A 6 -7.12 1.74 7.84
CA PHE A 6 -6.01 1.45 8.74
C PHE A 6 -6.53 1.09 10.13
N LYS A 7 -6.09 -0.06 10.65
CA LYS A 7 -6.37 -0.43 12.03
C LYS A 7 -5.48 0.37 12.97
N VAL A 8 -6.06 1.00 13.98
CA VAL A 8 -5.32 1.70 15.05
C VAL A 8 -5.13 0.79 16.26
N VAL A 9 -4.27 1.22 17.20
CA VAL A 9 -3.88 0.40 18.36
C VAL A 9 -5.08 0.05 19.25
N ASP A 10 -5.92 1.05 19.55
CA ASP A 10 -7.06 0.91 20.45
C ASP A 10 -8.10 2.02 20.22
N GLU A 11 -9.17 1.98 21.03
CA GLU A 11 -10.29 2.93 21.01
C GLU A 11 -9.86 4.36 21.37
N ASP A 12 -8.89 4.52 22.29
CA ASP A 12 -8.40 5.83 22.71
C ASP A 12 -7.62 6.51 21.57
N ALA A 13 -6.79 5.75 20.86
CA ALA A 13 -6.10 6.20 19.66
C ALA A 13 -7.08 6.60 18.55
N LEU A 14 -8.16 5.83 18.34
CA LEU A 14 -9.18 6.17 17.35
C LEU A 14 -9.85 7.51 17.66
N ARG A 15 -10.27 7.70 18.92
CA ARG A 15 -10.89 8.95 19.39
C ARG A 15 -9.92 10.13 19.35
N GLN A 16 -8.63 9.90 19.62
CA GLN A 16 -7.61 10.93 19.49
C GLN A 16 -7.46 11.36 18.03
N LEU A 17 -7.24 10.41 17.12
CA LEU A 17 -7.04 10.70 15.70
C LEU A 17 -8.27 11.35 15.07
N GLU A 18 -9.48 10.98 15.48
CA GLU A 18 -10.70 11.69 15.08
C GLU A 18 -10.65 13.18 15.45
N ARG A 19 -10.29 13.51 16.70
CA ARG A 19 -10.16 14.90 17.16
C ARG A 19 -9.04 15.63 16.43
N ASP A 20 -7.90 14.98 16.23
CA ASP A 20 -6.75 15.58 15.56
C ASP A 20 -7.05 15.85 14.08
N LEU A 21 -7.80 14.98 13.40
CA LEU A 21 -8.30 15.19 12.03
C LEU A 21 -9.24 16.41 11.96
N MET A 22 -10.21 16.50 12.87
CA MET A 22 -11.11 17.67 12.93
C MET A 22 -10.35 18.96 13.25
N ALA A 23 -9.38 18.92 14.16
CA ALA A 23 -8.54 20.07 14.52
C ALA A 23 -7.62 20.51 13.37
N TYR A 24 -7.16 19.56 12.55
CA TYR A 24 -6.40 19.84 11.33
C TYR A 24 -7.26 20.44 10.21
N GLY A 25 -8.60 20.36 10.33
CA GLY A 25 -9.56 20.91 9.37
C GLY A 25 -10.10 19.88 8.37
N CYS A 26 -9.85 18.59 8.56
CA CYS A 26 -10.47 17.55 7.75
C CYS A 26 -11.96 17.40 8.11
N ALA A 27 -12.80 17.28 7.08
CA ALA A 27 -14.16 16.80 7.27
C ALA A 27 -14.13 15.30 7.61
N VAL A 28 -14.74 14.94 8.74
CA VAL A 28 -14.80 13.57 9.25
C VAL A 28 -16.23 13.07 9.20
N GLU A 29 -16.41 11.82 8.78
CA GLU A 29 -17.65 11.07 8.82
C GLU A 29 -17.49 9.88 9.77
N GLN A 30 -18.40 9.73 10.74
CA GLN A 30 -18.47 8.54 11.60
C GLN A 30 -19.38 7.50 10.98
N LEU A 31 -18.88 6.27 10.86
CA LEU A 31 -19.64 5.13 10.37
C LEU A 31 -19.93 4.20 11.56
N PRO A 32 -21.19 3.83 11.80
CA PRO A 32 -21.53 2.97 12.94
C PRO A 32 -20.93 1.57 12.78
N ALA A 33 -20.64 0.94 13.92
CA ALA A 33 -20.23 -0.46 13.96
C ALA A 33 -21.28 -1.34 13.29
N GLY A 34 -20.83 -2.33 12.50
CA GLY A 34 -21.71 -3.23 11.76
C GLY A 34 -22.24 -2.70 10.42
N GLU A 35 -21.97 -1.44 10.03
CA GLU A 35 -22.20 -1.02 8.63
C GLU A 35 -21.32 -1.83 7.67
N LEU A 36 -20.06 -2.05 8.06
CA LEU A 36 -19.20 -3.06 7.47
C LEU A 36 -19.23 -4.29 8.39
N ASN A 37 -19.70 -5.42 7.87
CA ASN A 37 -19.87 -6.66 8.63
C ASN A 37 -18.62 -6.99 9.45
N SER A 38 -18.83 -7.37 10.72
CA SER A 38 -17.77 -7.77 11.64
C SER A 38 -16.73 -6.67 11.93
N CYS A 39 -17.03 -5.41 11.64
CA CYS A 39 -16.16 -4.26 11.90
C CYS A 39 -16.74 -3.33 12.95
N GLY A 40 -15.88 -2.81 13.83
CA GLY A 40 -16.21 -1.74 14.75
C GLY A 40 -16.57 -0.44 14.02
N TRP A 41 -16.85 0.61 14.79
CA TRP A 41 -17.12 1.93 14.22
C TRP A 41 -15.86 2.50 13.57
N ARG A 42 -16.06 3.40 12.60
CA ARG A 42 -14.96 3.90 11.76
C ARG A 42 -15.03 5.41 11.61
N VAL A 43 -13.85 6.00 11.46
CA VAL A 43 -13.64 7.43 11.20
C VAL A 43 -13.18 7.58 9.76
N ARG A 44 -14.06 8.03 8.87
CA ARG A 44 -13.75 8.28 7.45
C ARG A 44 -13.39 9.74 7.22
N PHE A 45 -12.41 9.96 6.35
CA PHE A 45 -12.01 11.28 5.87
C PHE A 45 -11.50 11.17 4.43
N GLN A 46 -11.48 12.28 3.70
CA GLN A 46 -10.90 12.35 2.35
C GLN A 46 -9.54 13.05 2.41
N ALA A 47 -8.50 12.40 1.90
CA ALA A 47 -7.19 13.05 1.71
C ALA A 47 -7.25 14.07 0.56
N PRO A 48 -6.37 15.09 0.53
CA PRO A 48 -6.31 16.08 -0.55
C PRO A 48 -6.15 15.50 -1.97
N SER A 49 -5.54 14.30 -2.08
CA SER A 49 -5.44 13.52 -3.31
C SER A 49 -6.77 12.92 -3.82
N GLY A 50 -7.87 13.11 -3.08
CA GLY A 50 -9.23 12.67 -3.41
C GLY A 50 -9.61 11.28 -2.93
N HIS A 51 -8.71 10.58 -2.23
CA HIS A 51 -8.95 9.21 -1.74
C HIS A 51 -9.61 9.24 -0.36
N HIS A 52 -10.59 8.35 -0.15
CA HIS A 52 -11.15 8.13 1.17
C HIS A 52 -10.30 7.14 1.97
N PHE A 53 -10.02 7.51 3.22
CA PHE A 53 -9.35 6.66 4.19
C PHE A 53 -10.22 6.51 5.42
N GLU A 54 -10.06 5.39 6.11
CA GLU A 54 -10.78 5.11 7.34
C GLU A 54 -9.84 4.63 8.44
N LEU A 55 -10.13 5.03 9.68
CA LEU A 55 -9.49 4.47 10.87
C LEU A 55 -10.49 3.62 11.64
N TYR A 56 -10.03 2.52 12.21
CA TYR A 56 -10.85 1.62 13.04
C TYR A 56 -10.02 0.94 14.12
N ALA A 57 -10.58 0.77 15.32
CA ALA A 57 -9.87 0.19 16.45
C ALA A 57 -10.00 -1.34 16.48
N ASP A 58 -11.20 -1.85 16.21
CA ASP A 58 -11.53 -3.26 16.34
C ASP A 58 -12.28 -3.83 15.13
N LYS A 59 -12.11 -5.13 14.97
CA LYS A 59 -12.74 -5.98 13.95
C LYS A 59 -12.76 -7.39 14.52
N GLU A 60 -13.72 -8.22 14.10
CA GLU A 60 -13.80 -9.62 14.50
C GLU A 60 -12.45 -10.32 14.30
N TYR A 61 -11.97 -10.94 15.37
CA TYR A 61 -10.71 -11.66 15.37
C TYR A 61 -10.97 -13.15 15.13
N THR A 62 -10.51 -13.65 13.99
CA THR A 62 -10.70 -15.07 13.60
C THR A 62 -9.41 -15.89 13.70
N GLY A 63 -8.28 -15.26 14.04
CA GLY A 63 -6.97 -15.90 14.06
C GLY A 63 -6.35 -16.09 12.67
N LYS A 64 -5.29 -16.89 12.59
CA LYS A 64 -4.66 -17.27 11.32
C LYS A 64 -5.49 -18.35 10.64
N TRP A 65 -5.81 -18.17 9.37
CA TRP A 65 -6.64 -19.12 8.64
C TRP A 65 -6.05 -20.53 8.65
N GLY A 66 -6.84 -21.54 9.01
CA GLY A 66 -6.44 -22.96 8.94
C GLY A 66 -5.30 -23.39 9.88
N LEU A 67 -5.00 -22.61 10.93
CA LEU A 67 -3.98 -22.92 11.94
C LEU A 67 -4.55 -22.85 13.35
N ASN A 68 -4.06 -23.72 14.24
CA ASN A 68 -4.33 -23.65 15.67
C ASN A 68 -3.52 -22.51 16.32
N ASP A 69 -4.01 -22.01 17.46
CA ASP A 69 -3.32 -21.01 18.28
C ASP A 69 -2.33 -21.63 19.29
N VAL A 70 -2.53 -22.90 19.65
CA VAL A 70 -1.61 -23.70 20.47
C VAL A 70 -0.81 -24.65 19.58
N ASN A 71 0.52 -24.53 19.61
CA ASN A 71 1.45 -25.29 18.76
C ASN A 71 1.10 -25.21 17.25
N PRO A 72 1.07 -23.99 16.67
CA PRO A 72 0.74 -23.81 15.26
C PRO A 72 1.74 -24.53 14.35
N GLU A 73 1.24 -25.12 13.28
CA GLU A 73 2.06 -25.56 12.15
C GLU A 73 2.65 -24.35 11.39
N ALA A 74 3.65 -24.61 10.56
CA ALA A 74 4.33 -23.56 9.80
C ALA A 74 3.39 -22.82 8.82
N TRP A 75 2.44 -23.54 8.20
CA TRP A 75 1.49 -22.99 7.23
C TRP A 75 0.22 -23.88 7.10
N PRO A 76 -0.91 -23.33 6.62
CA PRO A 76 -2.16 -24.08 6.43
C PRO A 76 -2.11 -25.03 5.22
N ARG A 77 -2.51 -26.30 5.39
CA ARG A 77 -2.27 -27.36 4.38
C ARG A 77 -2.97 -27.19 3.02
N ASP A 78 -4.16 -26.59 2.99
CA ASP A 78 -5.03 -26.56 1.79
C ASP A 78 -5.11 -25.16 1.13
N LEU A 79 -4.01 -24.41 1.17
CA LEU A 79 -3.90 -23.12 0.49
C LEU A 79 -3.99 -23.27 -1.04
N LYS A 80 -4.52 -22.25 -1.72
CA LYS A 80 -4.79 -22.26 -3.17
C LYS A 80 -4.10 -21.12 -3.90
N GLY A 81 -3.94 -21.29 -5.21
CA GLY A 81 -3.41 -20.25 -6.09
C GLY A 81 -2.02 -19.79 -5.62
N MET A 82 -1.79 -18.48 -5.63
CA MET A 82 -0.53 -17.86 -5.19
C MET A 82 -0.29 -17.98 -3.68
N ALA A 83 -1.32 -18.26 -2.88
CA ALA A 83 -1.24 -18.33 -1.42
C ALA A 83 -0.64 -17.05 -0.80
N ALA A 84 -1.14 -15.88 -1.21
CA ALA A 84 -0.70 -14.60 -0.66
C ALA A 84 -0.72 -14.57 0.87
N VAL A 85 0.39 -14.14 1.48
CA VAL A 85 0.59 -14.18 2.93
C VAL A 85 -0.31 -13.16 3.63
N ARG A 86 -0.45 -11.96 3.05
CA ARG A 86 -1.30 -10.87 3.55
C ARG A 86 -1.48 -9.78 2.50
N PHE A 87 -2.50 -8.94 2.68
CA PHE A 87 -2.53 -7.60 2.10
C PHE A 87 -1.34 -6.79 2.63
N ASP A 88 -0.63 -6.10 1.73
CA ASP A 88 0.58 -5.35 2.05
C ASP A 88 0.37 -3.84 2.05
N HIS A 89 0.00 -3.27 0.90
CA HIS A 89 -0.16 -1.84 0.74
C HIS A 89 -1.03 -1.55 -0.50
N ALA A 90 -1.27 -0.27 -0.76
CA ALA A 90 -1.78 0.20 -2.03
C ALA A 90 -1.02 1.47 -2.47
N LEU A 91 -0.95 1.66 -3.78
CA LEU A 91 -0.42 2.87 -4.39
C LEU A 91 -1.54 3.67 -5.02
N MET A 92 -1.57 4.96 -4.70
CA MET A 92 -2.55 5.91 -5.19
C MET A 92 -1.93 6.91 -6.14
N TYR A 93 -2.68 7.21 -7.19
CA TYR A 93 -2.45 8.35 -8.09
C TYR A 93 -3.40 9.47 -7.70
N GLY A 94 -2.83 10.63 -7.41
CA GLY A 94 -3.64 11.80 -7.14
C GLY A 94 -2.83 13.07 -7.03
N ASP A 95 -3.58 14.16 -6.98
CA ASP A 95 -3.06 15.51 -6.89
C ASP A 95 -2.74 15.90 -5.42
N GLU A 96 -2.20 17.09 -5.19
CA GLU A 96 -1.96 17.67 -3.85
C GLU A 96 -1.13 16.75 -2.92
N LEU A 97 -0.04 16.18 -3.45
CA LEU A 97 0.89 15.39 -2.65
C LEU A 97 1.44 16.12 -1.41
N PRO A 98 1.80 17.42 -1.46
CA PRO A 98 2.33 18.12 -0.28
C PRO A 98 1.33 18.20 0.88
N ALA A 99 0.05 18.47 0.59
CA ALA A 99 -0.98 18.51 1.63
C ALA A 99 -1.31 17.11 2.14
N THR A 100 -1.32 16.10 1.24
CA THR A 100 -1.47 14.69 1.62
C THR A 100 -0.31 14.23 2.52
N TYR A 101 0.92 14.66 2.23
CA TYR A 101 2.09 14.37 3.04
C TYR A 101 1.94 14.90 4.47
N ASP A 102 1.52 16.16 4.61
CA ASP A 102 1.32 16.79 5.91
C ASP A 102 0.23 16.08 6.72
N LEU A 103 -0.90 15.75 6.09
CA LEU A 103 -1.97 14.99 6.74
C LEU A 103 -1.46 13.66 7.30
N PHE A 104 -0.76 12.87 6.48
CA PHE A 104 -0.30 11.54 6.91
C PHE A 104 0.82 11.60 7.96
N THR A 105 1.73 12.56 7.86
CA THR A 105 2.90 12.63 8.75
C THR A 105 2.66 13.41 10.04
N LYS A 106 1.84 14.47 9.99
CA LYS A 106 1.58 15.34 11.15
C LYS A 106 0.38 14.90 11.96
N VAL A 107 -0.64 14.30 11.33
CA VAL A 107 -1.86 13.86 12.01
C VAL A 107 -1.85 12.35 12.21
N LEU A 108 -1.67 11.57 11.14
CA LEU A 108 -1.81 10.12 11.18
C LEU A 108 -0.58 9.36 11.71
N GLY A 109 0.54 10.06 11.93
CA GLY A 109 1.74 9.46 12.51
C GLY A 109 2.56 8.58 11.57
N PHE A 110 2.38 8.68 10.25
CA PHE A 110 3.30 8.08 9.28
C PHE A 110 4.64 8.83 9.26
N TYR A 111 5.65 8.25 8.63
CA TYR A 111 6.90 8.91 8.30
C TYR A 111 7.36 8.56 6.88
N LEU A 112 8.17 9.44 6.28
CA LEU A 112 8.67 9.25 4.92
C LEU A 112 9.82 8.23 4.91
N ALA A 113 9.65 7.15 4.17
CA ALA A 113 10.68 6.14 3.98
C ALA A 113 11.48 6.40 2.71
N GLU A 114 10.78 6.61 1.59
CA GLU A 114 11.39 6.90 0.29
C GLU A 114 10.63 7.99 -0.46
N GLN A 115 11.32 8.65 -1.38
CA GLN A 115 10.75 9.70 -2.22
C GLN A 115 11.41 9.75 -3.60
N VAL A 116 10.69 10.34 -4.54
CA VAL A 116 11.24 10.77 -5.82
C VAL A 116 11.13 12.29 -5.92
N LEU A 117 12.24 12.96 -6.24
CA LEU A 117 12.29 14.40 -6.46
C LEU A 117 12.50 14.73 -7.94
N ASP A 118 11.87 15.80 -8.41
CA ASP A 118 12.17 16.39 -9.72
C ASP A 118 13.45 17.26 -9.68
N GLU A 119 13.83 17.79 -10.83
CA GLU A 119 14.99 18.67 -11.01
C GLU A 119 14.95 19.96 -10.19
N ASN A 120 13.76 20.37 -9.73
CA ASN A 120 13.55 21.56 -8.89
C ASN A 120 13.54 21.21 -7.39
N GLY A 121 13.69 19.92 -7.04
CA GLY A 121 13.56 19.41 -5.68
C GLY A 121 12.11 19.22 -5.22
N THR A 122 11.13 19.28 -6.13
CA THR A 122 9.73 19.00 -5.83
C THR A 122 9.52 17.50 -5.70
N ARG A 123 8.82 17.07 -4.65
CA ARG A 123 8.49 15.66 -4.46
C ARG A 123 7.34 15.24 -5.38
N VAL A 124 7.62 14.29 -6.28
CA VAL A 124 6.64 13.74 -7.24
C VAL A 124 6.12 12.35 -6.83
N ALA A 125 6.77 11.71 -5.86
CA ALA A 125 6.32 10.46 -5.25
C ALA A 125 6.74 10.38 -3.78
N GLN A 126 5.89 9.79 -2.94
CA GLN A 126 6.13 9.61 -1.50
C GLN A 126 5.68 8.24 -1.02
N PHE A 127 6.61 7.51 -0.41
CA PHE A 127 6.42 6.18 0.16
C PHE A 127 6.43 6.32 1.68
N LEU A 128 5.26 6.12 2.31
CA LEU A 128 5.02 6.43 3.71
C LEU A 128 4.91 5.14 4.51
N SER A 129 5.63 5.07 5.64
CA SER A 129 5.65 3.92 6.53
C SER A 129 5.06 4.26 7.89
N LEU A 130 4.48 3.26 8.55
CA LEU A 130 4.04 3.32 9.95
C LEU A 130 5.08 2.74 10.90
N SER A 131 5.88 1.77 10.45
CA SER A 131 6.76 0.99 11.34
C SER A 131 8.08 0.59 10.69
N THR A 132 8.14 -0.58 10.04
CA THR A 132 9.40 -1.14 9.53
C THR A 132 9.36 -1.53 8.06
N LYS A 133 8.18 -1.56 7.44
CA LYS A 133 8.01 -1.75 6.01
C LYS A 133 8.52 -0.53 5.26
N ALA A 134 9.06 -0.74 4.05
CA ALA A 134 9.38 0.36 3.14
C ALA A 134 8.20 1.32 2.95
N HIS A 135 6.97 0.81 2.89
CA HIS A 135 5.76 1.61 2.92
C HIS A 135 4.52 0.81 3.32
N ASP A 136 3.59 1.49 3.95
CA ASP A 136 2.22 1.02 4.22
C ASP A 136 1.22 1.65 3.24
N VAL A 137 1.57 2.81 2.67
CA VAL A 137 0.82 3.51 1.63
C VAL A 137 1.79 4.34 0.78
N ALA A 138 1.53 4.43 -0.52
CA ALA A 138 2.32 5.25 -1.43
C ALA A 138 1.45 6.16 -2.28
N PHE A 139 1.95 7.36 -2.55
CA PHE A 139 1.30 8.32 -3.44
C PHE A 139 2.26 8.79 -4.51
N ILE A 140 1.80 8.81 -5.75
CA ILE A 140 2.50 9.41 -6.89
C ILE A 140 1.59 10.47 -7.49
N HIS A 141 2.21 11.58 -7.91
CA HIS A 141 1.48 12.72 -8.42
C HIS A 141 0.75 12.35 -9.71
N HIS A 142 -0.54 12.67 -9.76
CA HIS A 142 -1.36 12.52 -10.96
C HIS A 142 -2.36 13.68 -11.06
N PRO A 143 -2.63 14.24 -12.25
CA PRO A 143 -3.55 15.37 -12.39
C PRO A 143 -4.98 15.04 -11.94
N GLU A 144 -5.45 13.82 -12.17
CA GLU A 144 -6.76 13.38 -11.72
C GLU A 144 -6.71 12.87 -10.27
N LYS A 145 -7.64 13.33 -9.44
CA LYS A 145 -7.79 12.89 -8.05
C LYS A 145 -8.44 11.50 -7.97
N GLY A 146 -8.18 10.77 -6.89
CA GLY A 146 -8.90 9.54 -6.56
C GLY A 146 -8.62 8.35 -7.49
N ARG A 147 -7.41 8.25 -8.07
CA ARG A 147 -7.02 7.13 -8.94
C ARG A 147 -6.27 6.06 -8.15
N LEU A 148 -6.71 4.81 -8.30
CA LEU A 148 -5.99 3.66 -7.75
C LEU A 148 -4.98 3.19 -8.79
N HIS A 149 -3.70 3.11 -8.43
CA HIS A 149 -2.72 2.47 -9.30
C HIS A 149 -2.78 0.95 -9.11
N HIS A 150 -2.64 0.45 -7.88
CA HIS A 150 -2.68 -0.98 -7.59
C HIS A 150 -2.93 -1.26 -6.10
N VAL A 151 -3.30 -2.51 -5.81
CA VAL A 151 -3.33 -3.11 -4.46
C VAL A 151 -2.32 -4.25 -4.41
N SER A 152 -1.54 -4.32 -3.34
CA SER A 152 -0.40 -5.23 -3.25
C SER A 152 -0.58 -6.30 -2.19
N PHE A 153 -0.12 -7.51 -2.53
CA PHE A 153 -0.15 -8.68 -1.66
C PHE A 153 1.25 -9.24 -1.48
N HIS A 154 1.61 -9.50 -0.22
CA HIS A 154 2.93 -10.00 0.14
C HIS A 154 3.06 -11.51 -0.13
N LEU A 155 4.11 -11.90 -0.84
CA LEU A 155 4.64 -13.26 -0.96
C LEU A 155 5.94 -13.38 -0.17
N GLU A 156 6.36 -14.61 0.13
CA GLU A 156 7.50 -14.83 1.02
C GLU A 156 8.84 -14.83 0.28
N THR A 157 8.92 -15.52 -0.86
CA THR A 157 10.20 -15.74 -1.55
C THR A 157 10.18 -15.30 -3.01
N TRP A 158 11.36 -15.20 -3.62
CA TRP A 158 11.50 -14.98 -5.06
C TRP A 158 10.95 -16.17 -5.87
N GLU A 159 11.07 -17.39 -5.35
CA GLU A 159 10.50 -18.59 -5.98
C GLU A 159 8.96 -18.55 -5.96
N ASP A 160 8.34 -17.98 -4.93
CA ASP A 160 6.89 -17.76 -4.90
C ASP A 160 6.43 -16.80 -6.00
N LEU A 161 7.25 -15.80 -6.34
CA LEU A 161 6.97 -14.92 -7.47
C LEU A 161 7.08 -15.66 -8.80
N LEU A 162 8.09 -16.51 -8.98
CA LEU A 162 8.16 -17.38 -10.15
C LEU A 162 6.90 -18.25 -10.27
N ARG A 163 6.48 -18.90 -9.17
CA ARG A 163 5.26 -19.69 -9.12
C ARG A 163 4.01 -18.86 -9.41
N ALA A 164 3.95 -17.61 -8.95
CA ALA A 164 2.85 -16.70 -9.23
C ALA A 164 2.78 -16.33 -10.72
N ALA A 165 3.91 -16.10 -11.37
CA ALA A 165 3.96 -15.87 -12.82
C ALA A 165 3.49 -17.10 -13.60
N ASP A 166 3.89 -18.30 -13.20
CA ASP A 166 3.42 -19.55 -13.80
C ASP A 166 1.89 -19.69 -13.67
N LEU A 167 1.33 -19.39 -12.49
CA LEU A 167 -0.12 -19.42 -12.27
C LEU A 167 -0.89 -18.36 -13.08
N ILE A 168 -0.34 -17.15 -13.21
CA ILE A 168 -0.91 -16.09 -14.06
C ILE A 168 -1.02 -16.61 -15.49
N SER A 169 0.05 -17.25 -16.00
CA SER A 169 0.06 -17.87 -17.33
C SER A 169 -0.95 -19.02 -17.43
N MET A 170 -0.96 -19.96 -16.48
CA MET A 170 -1.87 -21.12 -16.48
C MET A 170 -3.35 -20.76 -16.42
N THR A 171 -3.68 -19.57 -15.91
CA THR A 171 -5.05 -19.08 -15.76
C THR A 171 -5.43 -18.02 -16.79
N ASP A 172 -4.56 -17.77 -17.79
CA ASP A 172 -4.73 -16.72 -18.81
C ASP A 172 -5.03 -15.32 -18.19
N THR A 173 -4.46 -15.06 -17.00
CA THR A 173 -4.60 -13.78 -16.31
C THR A 173 -3.79 -12.71 -17.02
N SER A 174 -4.35 -11.51 -17.16
CA SER A 174 -3.67 -10.39 -17.83
C SER A 174 -2.48 -9.90 -17.00
N ILE A 175 -1.28 -10.13 -17.50
CA ILE A 175 -0.03 -9.66 -16.92
C ILE A 175 0.34 -8.26 -17.47
N ASP A 176 0.86 -7.40 -16.60
CA ASP A 176 1.37 -6.08 -16.94
C ASP A 176 2.91 -6.08 -16.96
N ILE A 177 3.50 -6.59 -15.87
CA ILE A 177 4.95 -6.70 -15.66
C ILE A 177 5.24 -8.07 -15.07
N GLY A 178 6.12 -8.83 -15.72
CA GLY A 178 6.61 -10.12 -15.21
C GLY A 178 7.54 -9.98 -14.01
N PRO A 179 8.10 -11.10 -13.50
CA PRO A 179 8.99 -11.08 -12.35
C PRO A 179 10.16 -10.12 -12.55
N THR A 180 10.21 -9.05 -11.75
CA THR A 180 11.28 -8.04 -11.78
C THR A 180 11.53 -7.47 -10.39
N ARG A 181 12.31 -6.39 -10.30
CA ARG A 181 12.61 -5.69 -9.05
C ARG A 181 12.44 -4.18 -9.22
N HIS A 182 11.88 -3.54 -8.21
CA HIS A 182 11.86 -2.09 -8.09
C HIS A 182 13.25 -1.52 -7.71
N GLY A 183 13.52 -0.28 -8.10
CA GLY A 183 14.63 0.48 -7.55
C GLY A 183 14.24 1.07 -6.20
N LEU A 184 13.09 1.74 -6.13
CA LEU A 184 12.41 2.10 -4.89
C LEU A 184 12.09 0.83 -4.10
N THR A 185 12.34 0.81 -2.81
CA THR A 185 12.10 -0.32 -1.89
C THR A 185 12.87 -1.61 -2.18
N HIS A 186 13.57 -1.72 -3.31
CA HIS A 186 14.29 -2.90 -3.81
C HIS A 186 13.56 -4.24 -3.82
N GLY A 187 12.24 -4.23 -3.61
CA GLY A 187 11.52 -5.48 -3.56
C GLY A 187 11.13 -6.00 -4.94
N LYS A 188 10.85 -7.29 -4.94
CA LYS A 188 10.64 -8.09 -6.14
C LYS A 188 9.14 -8.12 -6.42
N THR A 189 8.74 -7.96 -7.66
CA THR A 189 7.35 -7.63 -7.99
C THR A 189 6.88 -8.31 -9.28
N ILE A 190 5.56 -8.48 -9.38
CA ILE A 190 4.78 -8.79 -10.58
C ILE A 190 3.52 -7.92 -10.55
N TYR A 191 3.20 -7.27 -11.67
CA TYR A 191 1.92 -6.56 -11.84
C TYR A 191 1.01 -7.32 -12.80
N PHE A 192 -0.26 -7.44 -12.43
CA PHE A 192 -1.29 -8.14 -13.21
C PHE A 192 -2.67 -7.53 -12.91
N PHE A 193 -3.68 -7.90 -13.67
CA PHE A 193 -5.03 -7.35 -13.54
C PHE A 193 -6.05 -8.39 -13.06
N ASP A 194 -7.01 -7.95 -12.26
CA ASP A 194 -8.23 -8.73 -11.99
C ASP A 194 -9.21 -8.67 -13.19
N PRO A 195 -10.30 -9.46 -13.20
CA PRO A 195 -11.28 -9.44 -14.29
C PRO A 195 -12.00 -8.10 -14.51
N SER A 196 -11.94 -7.17 -13.55
CA SER A 196 -12.52 -5.82 -13.65
C SER A 196 -11.49 -4.77 -14.10
N GLY A 197 -10.25 -5.17 -14.32
CA GLY A 197 -9.15 -4.29 -14.74
C GLY A 197 -8.47 -3.56 -13.59
N ASN A 198 -8.76 -3.88 -12.32
CA ASN A 198 -7.96 -3.33 -11.22
C ASN A 198 -6.60 -4.03 -11.21
N ARG A 199 -5.54 -3.25 -11.04
CA ARG A 199 -4.18 -3.78 -10.98
C ARG A 199 -3.89 -4.33 -9.60
N ASN A 200 -3.33 -5.52 -9.57
CA ASN A 200 -2.81 -6.18 -8.40
C ASN A 200 -1.29 -6.29 -8.53
N GLU A 201 -0.61 -6.17 -7.40
CA GLU A 201 0.79 -6.51 -7.26
C GLU A 201 0.91 -7.75 -6.38
N VAL A 202 1.75 -8.70 -6.77
CA VAL A 202 2.36 -9.62 -5.81
C VAL A 202 3.83 -9.31 -5.67
N PHE A 203 4.29 -9.26 -4.43
CA PHE A 203 5.62 -8.74 -4.12
C PHE A 203 6.28 -9.49 -2.97
N CYS A 204 7.62 -9.56 -2.96
CA CYS A 204 8.37 -10.04 -1.80
C CYS A 204 9.73 -9.33 -1.58
N GLY A 205 10.17 -9.33 -0.32
CA GLY A 205 11.53 -8.99 0.10
C GLY A 205 12.01 -7.61 -0.34
N GLY A 206 11.28 -6.56 0.03
CA GLY A 206 11.78 -5.18 -0.02
C GLY A 206 12.72 -4.85 1.14
N ASP A 207 13.13 -3.59 1.19
CA ASP A 207 13.94 -3.05 2.26
C ASP A 207 13.11 -2.77 3.52
N TYR A 208 13.79 -2.76 4.66
CA TYR A 208 13.23 -2.29 5.92
C TYR A 208 13.86 -0.94 6.30
N ASN A 209 13.16 -0.21 7.15
CA ASN A 209 13.62 1.06 7.67
C ASN A 209 13.09 1.31 9.08
N TYR A 210 13.61 2.34 9.73
CA TYR A 210 13.10 2.85 11.01
C TYR A 210 12.84 4.35 10.90
N ARG A 211 12.11 4.91 11.86
CA ARG A 211 11.72 6.32 11.88
C ARG A 211 12.91 7.29 11.91
N ASP A 212 14.06 6.87 12.41
CA ASP A 212 15.31 7.66 12.45
C ASP A 212 16.17 7.51 11.18
N HIS A 213 15.84 6.58 10.28
CA HIS A 213 16.49 6.50 8.98
C HIS A 213 16.12 7.71 8.12
N LYS A 214 17.12 8.26 7.42
CA LYS A 214 16.89 9.33 6.45
C LYS A 214 16.17 8.76 5.21
N PRO A 215 15.24 9.52 4.60
CA PRO A 215 14.54 9.05 3.41
C PRO A 215 15.48 8.71 2.26
N VAL A 216 15.32 7.52 1.66
CA VAL A 216 16.00 7.19 0.39
C VAL A 216 15.41 8.07 -0.71
N THR A 217 16.27 8.66 -1.53
CA THR A 217 15.85 9.62 -2.55
C THR A 217 16.28 9.15 -3.93
N TRP A 218 15.30 9.05 -4.81
CA TRP A 218 15.48 8.90 -6.26
C TRP A 218 15.18 10.23 -6.95
N THR A 219 15.65 10.39 -8.18
CA THR A 219 15.42 11.59 -9.00
C THR A 219 14.66 11.24 -10.28
N THR A 220 13.94 12.21 -10.86
CA THR A 220 13.15 12.02 -12.09
C THR A 220 13.97 11.56 -13.29
N ASP A 221 15.24 11.98 -13.39
CA ASP A 221 16.16 11.50 -14.44
C ASP A 221 16.51 10.00 -14.30
N GLN A 222 16.35 9.43 -13.10
CA GLN A 222 16.51 8.01 -12.81
C GLN A 222 15.16 7.27 -12.67
N LEU A 223 14.03 7.89 -13.03
CA LEU A 223 12.69 7.34 -12.74
C LEU A 223 12.47 5.94 -13.35
N GLY A 224 12.98 5.70 -14.56
CA GLY A 224 12.91 4.38 -15.19
C GLY A 224 13.57 3.29 -14.34
N LYS A 225 14.73 3.58 -13.73
CA LYS A 225 15.44 2.66 -12.82
C LYS A 225 14.82 2.62 -11.43
N ALA A 226 14.25 3.74 -10.96
CA ALA A 226 13.53 3.81 -9.70
C ALA A 226 12.32 2.87 -9.70
N ILE A 227 11.57 2.82 -10.82
CA ILE A 227 10.44 1.91 -10.98
C ILE A 227 10.89 0.51 -11.40
N PHE A 228 11.72 0.36 -12.44
CA PHE A 228 12.15 -0.95 -12.95
C PHE A 228 13.67 -1.06 -12.92
N TYR A 229 14.22 -1.61 -11.82
CA TYR A 229 15.66 -1.61 -11.57
C TYR A 229 16.46 -2.35 -12.65
N HIS A 230 15.90 -3.44 -13.18
CA HIS A 230 16.54 -4.27 -14.19
C HIS A 230 16.52 -3.61 -15.57
N ASP A 231 15.35 -3.17 -16.04
CA ASP A 231 15.14 -2.66 -17.40
C ASP A 231 15.50 -1.17 -17.55
N ARG A 232 15.35 -0.39 -16.47
CA ARG A 232 15.69 1.05 -16.39
C ARG A 232 14.90 1.96 -17.32
N ILE A 233 13.84 1.45 -17.93
CA ILE A 233 12.90 2.18 -18.78
C ILE A 233 11.50 2.07 -18.20
N LEU A 234 10.68 3.12 -18.34
CA LEU A 234 9.29 3.08 -17.89
C LEU A 234 8.42 2.27 -18.86
N ASN A 235 7.44 1.58 -18.30
CA ASN A 235 6.36 0.95 -19.05
C ASN A 235 5.19 1.94 -19.17
N GLU A 236 4.67 2.13 -20.38
CA GLU A 236 3.55 3.06 -20.66
C GLU A 236 2.30 2.74 -19.82
N ARG A 237 1.94 1.46 -19.70
CA ARG A 237 0.78 1.01 -18.90
C ARG A 237 1.00 1.22 -17.41
N PHE A 238 2.24 1.31 -16.94
CA PHE A 238 2.54 1.60 -15.54
C PHE A 238 2.25 3.06 -15.17
N MET A 239 2.42 3.98 -16.12
CA MET A 239 2.26 5.42 -15.88
C MET A 239 0.88 5.96 -16.28
N THR A 240 0.04 5.13 -16.91
CA THR A 240 -1.28 5.50 -17.46
C THR A 240 -2.36 4.55 -16.96
#